data_AF-A0A261FAN9-F1
#
_entry.id   AF-A0A261FAN9-F1
#
_cell.length_a   1.000
_cell.length_b   1.000
_cell.length_c   1.000
_cell.angle_alpha   90.00
_cell.angle_beta   90.00
_cell.angle_gamma   90.00
#
_symmetry.space_group_name_H-M   'P 1'
#
loop_
_entity.id
_entity.type
_entity.pdbx_description
1 polymer ?
#
loop_
_entity_poly.entity_id
_entity_poly.type
_entity_poly.pdbx_seq_one_letter_code
_entity_poly.pdbx_strand_id
1 'polypeptide(L)'
;MNYNDRIIKEINGEVRIYVREELINPKVLEQKLSSFPDCHIRSIEQSGKKKAHYGLFDKNNQLVFEVAAPQRSAYARMAKIKDLPIMNVKLYKNPSYSEYTADFLPDLRPLQDYSHPIKRIVLDTETTGLNPGLDEILQISIIDGDGNMLLNNYYKPEHVDSWAAAARINHITKAMVKDKPSVYQDVEKIQAILNQAQEVVIYNAPFDLSFLADLDLLLDTRKVRDTMREYGQLFHGKEYYKLQQAAKECHFVYNAHDSLSDCRATLAVQNAVDSAKRYGTSRAFVSSSRSTVREPSSPSGIQLMQMGKAAHNETVKKKKSSHKFLKSIIKSFFKGLH
;
A
#
# COMPACT_ATOMS: atom_id res chain seq x y z
N MET A 1 7.05 19.50 -23.30
CA MET A 1 5.73 18.85 -23.15
C MET A 1 4.70 19.72 -23.82
N ASN A 2 3.86 19.17 -24.69
CA ASN A 2 2.83 19.95 -25.37
C ASN A 2 1.64 20.18 -24.41
N TYR A 3 0.77 21.12 -24.77
CA TYR A 3 -0.30 21.59 -23.88
C TYR A 3 -1.52 20.66 -23.84
N ASN A 4 -1.65 19.78 -24.83
CA ASN A 4 -2.84 18.94 -25.06
C ASN A 4 -2.74 17.53 -24.45
N ASP A 5 -1.61 17.20 -23.82
CA ASP A 5 -1.27 15.82 -23.46
C ASP A 5 -1.78 15.44 -22.06
N ARG A 6 -2.75 16.17 -21.51
CA ARG A 6 -3.07 16.15 -20.07
C ARG A 6 -4.55 15.89 -19.91
N ILE A 7 -4.97 14.99 -19.02
CA ILE A 7 -6.41 14.81 -18.77
C ILE A 7 -6.64 14.53 -17.29
N ILE A 8 -7.49 15.32 -16.66
CA ILE A 8 -8.02 15.01 -15.33
C ILE A 8 -9.36 14.31 -15.53
N LYS A 9 -9.51 13.11 -14.96
CA LYS A 9 -10.74 12.33 -15.06
C LYS A 9 -11.24 11.94 -13.68
N GLU A 10 -12.53 11.72 -13.60
CA GLU A 10 -13.17 11.11 -12.45
C GLU A 10 -13.46 9.65 -12.78
N ILE A 11 -12.88 8.73 -12.02
CA ILE A 11 -13.06 7.29 -12.21
C ILE A 11 -13.43 6.72 -10.86
N ASN A 12 -14.60 6.08 -10.77
CA ASN A 12 -15.16 5.54 -9.53
C ASN A 12 -15.25 6.58 -8.38
N GLY A 13 -15.50 7.85 -8.70
CA GLY A 13 -15.58 8.94 -7.72
C GLY A 13 -14.23 9.51 -7.27
N GLU A 14 -13.12 8.96 -7.75
CA GLU A 14 -11.78 9.46 -7.46
C GLU A 14 -11.31 10.43 -8.55
N VAL A 15 -10.74 11.55 -8.13
CA VAL A 15 -10.07 12.49 -9.05
C VAL A 15 -8.70 11.92 -9.40
N ARG A 16 -8.50 11.61 -10.67
CA ARG A 16 -7.26 11.05 -11.20
C ARG A 16 -6.63 12.01 -12.20
N ILE A 17 -5.31 12.11 -12.15
CA ILE A 17 -4.55 12.99 -13.04
C ILE A 17 -3.78 12.12 -14.00
N TYR A 18 -4.05 12.29 -15.30
CA TYR A 18 -3.38 11.58 -16.37
C TYR A 18 -2.42 12.50 -17.12
N VAL A 19 -1.21 12.00 -17.33
CA VAL A 19 -0.23 12.60 -18.24
C VAL A 19 -0.03 11.63 -19.40
N ARG A 20 -0.39 12.05 -20.62
CA ARG A 20 -0.02 11.37 -21.87
C ARG A 20 1.40 11.82 -22.19
N GLU A 21 2.35 10.91 -22.25
CA GLU A 21 3.69 11.24 -22.72
C GLU A 21 3.88 10.70 -24.13
N GLU A 22 3.85 11.61 -25.09
CA GLU A 22 4.03 11.32 -26.51
C GLU A 22 5.49 11.00 -26.90
N LEU A 23 6.50 11.29 -26.08
CA LEU A 23 7.91 11.24 -26.52
C LEU A 23 8.95 10.92 -25.43
N ILE A 24 8.59 10.29 -24.31
CA ILE A 24 9.55 10.02 -23.22
C ILE A 24 9.84 8.53 -23.09
N ASN A 25 11.13 8.20 -23.05
CA ASN A 25 11.62 6.86 -22.75
C ASN A 25 11.03 6.40 -21.40
N PRO A 26 10.36 5.24 -21.32
CA PRO A 26 9.76 4.72 -20.09
C PRO A 26 10.73 4.71 -18.91
N LYS A 27 12.02 4.46 -19.16
CA LYS A 27 13.06 4.48 -18.14
C LYS A 27 13.31 5.88 -17.56
N VAL A 28 13.16 6.94 -18.37
CA VAL A 28 13.30 8.34 -17.93
C VAL A 28 12.07 8.75 -17.12
N LEU A 29 10.89 8.31 -17.53
CA LEU A 29 9.66 8.52 -16.76
C LEU A 29 9.75 7.76 -15.43
N GLU A 30 10.12 6.49 -15.42
CA GLU A 30 10.38 5.69 -14.20
C GLU A 30 11.47 6.32 -13.32
N GLN A 31 12.54 6.88 -13.89
CA GLN A 31 13.58 7.58 -13.13
C GLN A 31 13.07 8.89 -12.50
N LYS A 32 12.17 9.60 -13.18
CA LYS A 32 11.48 10.76 -12.61
C LYS A 32 10.46 10.35 -11.55
N LEU A 33 9.68 9.29 -11.80
CA LEU A 33 8.70 8.73 -10.85
C LEU A 33 9.34 8.17 -9.59
N SER A 34 10.48 7.51 -9.69
CA SER A 34 11.28 7.08 -8.52
C SER A 34 11.83 8.26 -7.72
N SER A 35 11.85 9.46 -8.30
CA SER A 35 12.17 10.72 -7.62
C SER A 35 10.94 11.43 -7.03
N PHE A 36 9.73 10.87 -7.15
CA PHE A 36 8.46 11.45 -6.71
C PHE A 36 7.83 10.88 -5.42
N PRO A 37 8.54 10.34 -4.41
CA PRO A 37 7.91 10.28 -3.10
C PRO A 37 7.60 11.72 -2.66
N ASP A 38 6.36 11.95 -2.19
CA ASP A 38 5.85 13.22 -1.65
C ASP A 38 5.52 14.34 -2.67
N CYS A 39 5.12 13.98 -3.88
CA CYS A 39 4.51 14.96 -4.78
C CYS A 39 3.18 15.51 -4.24
N HIS A 40 2.82 16.74 -4.60
CA HIS A 40 1.58 17.38 -4.13
C HIS A 40 1.05 18.42 -5.12
N ILE A 41 -0.25 18.70 -5.06
CA ILE A 41 -0.90 19.69 -5.92
C ILE A 41 -0.89 21.07 -5.28
N ARG A 42 -0.42 22.10 -6.00
CA ARG A 42 -0.52 23.51 -5.54
C ARG A 42 -1.11 24.42 -6.58
N SER A 43 -1.66 25.54 -6.11
CA SER A 43 -2.05 26.65 -6.97
C SER A 43 -0.82 27.42 -7.45
N ILE A 44 -0.83 27.80 -8.73
CA ILE A 44 0.17 28.67 -9.36
C ILE A 44 -0.53 30.00 -9.63
N GLU A 45 -0.08 31.04 -8.93
CA GLU A 45 -0.56 32.40 -9.13
C GLU A 45 -0.21 32.89 -10.54
N GLN A 46 -1.15 33.55 -11.19
CA GLN A 46 -1.00 34.07 -12.56
C GLN A 46 -0.98 35.59 -12.51
N SER A 47 -0.23 36.22 -13.42
CA SER A 47 -0.18 37.68 -13.49
C SER A 47 -1.52 38.28 -13.94
N GLY A 48 -1.95 39.35 -13.26
CA GLY A 48 -3.22 40.04 -13.52
C GLY A 48 -4.44 39.36 -12.86
N LYS A 49 -5.66 39.64 -13.36
CA LYS A 49 -6.92 39.07 -12.83
C LYS A 49 -7.21 37.64 -13.32
N LYS A 50 -6.19 36.88 -13.70
CA LYS A 50 -6.36 35.51 -14.23
C LYS A 50 -6.58 34.53 -13.06
N LYS A 51 -7.43 33.51 -13.26
CA LYS A 51 -7.63 32.46 -12.25
C LYS A 51 -6.34 31.67 -12.05
N ALA A 52 -6.03 31.32 -10.79
CA ALA A 52 -4.90 30.46 -10.46
C ALA A 52 -4.99 29.14 -11.23
N HIS A 53 -3.85 28.71 -11.77
CA HIS A 53 -3.69 27.37 -12.31
C HIS A 53 -3.31 26.40 -11.18
N TYR A 54 -3.25 25.11 -11.48
CA TYR A 54 -2.77 24.10 -10.53
C TYR A 54 -1.59 23.37 -11.14
N GLY A 55 -0.62 22.96 -10.33
CA GLY A 55 0.50 22.13 -10.77
C GLY A 55 0.82 21.03 -9.77
N LEU A 56 1.47 19.97 -10.25
CA LEU A 56 2.11 18.97 -9.43
C LEU A 56 3.53 19.42 -9.12
N PHE A 57 3.88 19.39 -7.84
CA PHE A 57 5.19 19.75 -7.32
C PHE A 57 5.82 18.54 -6.63
N ASP A 58 7.13 18.42 -6.71
CA ASP A 58 7.87 17.40 -5.97
C ASP A 58 8.09 17.81 -4.50
N LYS A 59 8.75 16.93 -3.73
CA LYS A 59 9.09 17.17 -2.32
C LYS A 59 9.94 18.43 -2.07
N ASN A 60 10.66 18.92 -3.09
CA ASN A 60 11.51 20.11 -3.02
C ASN A 60 10.80 21.38 -3.51
N ASN A 61 9.48 21.33 -3.73
CA ASN A 61 8.67 22.38 -4.35
C ASN A 61 9.11 22.73 -5.78
N GLN A 62 9.76 21.82 -6.50
CA GLN A 62 10.02 22.00 -7.92
C GLN A 62 8.78 21.59 -8.72
N LEU A 63 8.40 22.42 -9.69
CA LEU A 63 7.26 22.13 -10.56
C LEU A 63 7.57 20.91 -11.43
N VAL A 64 6.82 19.84 -11.22
CA VAL A 64 6.86 18.64 -12.06
C VAL A 64 6.04 18.88 -13.32
N PHE A 65 4.81 19.37 -13.18
CA PHE A 65 3.98 19.82 -14.30
C PHE A 65 2.88 20.80 -13.87
N GLU A 66 2.39 21.60 -14.82
CA GLU A 66 1.25 22.51 -14.63
C GLU A 66 0.00 22.03 -15.41
N VAL A 67 -1.19 22.24 -14.86
CA VAL A 67 -2.48 21.94 -15.48
C VAL A 67 -2.90 23.11 -16.37
N ALA A 68 -3.08 22.82 -17.66
CA ALA A 68 -3.43 23.75 -18.72
C ALA A 68 -4.76 24.52 -18.51
N ALA A 69 -4.77 25.83 -18.82
CA ALA A 69 -5.89 26.78 -18.71
C ALA A 69 -7.25 26.38 -19.34
N PRO A 70 -7.34 25.70 -20.51
CA PRO A 70 -8.63 25.32 -21.09
C PRO A 70 -9.33 24.19 -20.34
N GLN A 71 -8.67 23.53 -19.38
CA GLN A 71 -9.28 22.51 -18.53
C GLN A 71 -10.04 23.10 -17.34
N ARG A 72 -10.89 24.10 -17.61
CA ARG A 72 -11.64 24.83 -16.56
C ARG A 72 -12.50 23.90 -15.69
N SER A 73 -13.03 22.81 -16.24
CA SER A 73 -13.79 21.80 -15.49
C SER A 73 -12.90 20.98 -14.55
N ALA A 74 -11.60 20.93 -14.79
CA ALA A 74 -10.64 20.24 -13.93
C ALA A 74 -10.25 21.09 -12.72
N TYR A 75 -10.24 22.42 -12.83
CA TYR A 75 -9.84 23.30 -11.71
C TYR A 75 -10.72 23.20 -10.47
N ALA A 76 -12.03 23.00 -10.63
CA ALA A 76 -12.90 22.72 -9.48
C ALA A 76 -12.55 21.40 -8.77
N ARG A 77 -12.02 20.42 -9.52
CA ARG A 77 -11.57 19.12 -8.98
C ARG A 77 -10.18 19.25 -8.34
N MET A 78 -9.26 19.95 -9.00
CA MET A 78 -7.93 20.25 -8.47
C MET A 78 -7.98 21.05 -7.17
N ALA A 79 -8.94 21.98 -7.05
CA ALA A 79 -9.17 22.72 -5.81
C ALA A 79 -9.52 21.80 -4.63
N LYS A 80 -10.26 20.70 -4.87
CA LYS A 80 -10.61 19.72 -3.83
C LYS A 80 -9.40 18.94 -3.36
N ILE A 81 -8.49 18.60 -4.28
CA ILE A 81 -7.28 17.84 -3.97
C ILE A 81 -6.03 18.70 -3.79
N LYS A 82 -6.22 20.01 -3.65
CA LYS A 82 -5.14 20.97 -3.43
C LYS A 82 -4.47 20.62 -2.11
N ASP A 83 -3.14 20.63 -2.11
CA ASP A 83 -2.27 20.32 -0.99
C ASP A 83 -2.35 18.87 -0.48
N LEU A 84 -3.14 18.00 -1.14
CA LEU A 84 -3.11 16.57 -0.88
C LEU A 84 -1.82 15.98 -1.46
N PRO A 85 -1.12 15.11 -0.70
CA PRO A 85 0.01 14.37 -1.23
C PRO A 85 -0.46 13.38 -2.31
N ILE A 86 0.42 13.05 -3.24
CA ILE A 86 0.24 11.94 -4.18
C ILE A 86 0.78 10.67 -3.53
N MET A 87 -0.07 9.66 -3.45
CA MET A 87 0.18 8.41 -2.75
C MET A 87 0.89 7.40 -3.66
N ASN A 88 0.50 7.38 -4.94
CA ASN A 88 1.02 6.43 -5.90
C ASN A 88 0.96 7.03 -7.32
N VAL A 89 1.85 6.56 -8.20
CA VAL A 89 1.84 6.87 -9.62
C VAL A 89 1.90 5.58 -10.42
N LYS A 90 0.90 5.34 -11.26
CA LYS A 90 0.83 4.13 -12.11
C LYS A 90 1.11 4.47 -13.55
N LEU A 91 1.98 3.68 -14.19
CA LEU A 91 2.26 3.79 -15.62
C LEU A 91 1.48 2.75 -16.40
N TYR A 92 0.76 3.21 -17.41
CA TYR A 92 0.06 2.35 -18.35
C TYR A 92 0.57 2.59 -19.75
N LYS A 93 0.91 1.53 -20.47
CA LYS A 93 1.18 1.60 -21.90
C LYS A 93 -0.15 1.67 -22.65
N ASN A 94 -0.36 2.71 -23.45
CA ASN A 94 -1.57 2.82 -24.25
C ASN A 94 -1.51 1.78 -25.40
N PRO A 95 -2.50 0.89 -25.58
CA PRO A 95 -2.49 -0.07 -26.68
C PRO A 95 -2.76 0.59 -28.05
N SER A 96 -3.46 1.72 -28.05
CA SER A 96 -3.91 2.40 -29.26
C SER A 96 -2.94 3.48 -29.75
N TYR A 97 -1.97 3.89 -28.93
CA TYR A 97 -1.00 4.94 -29.22
C TYR A 97 0.38 4.52 -28.71
N SER A 98 1.48 5.00 -29.30
CA SER A 98 2.85 4.69 -28.86
C SER A 98 3.27 5.39 -27.56
N GLU A 99 2.30 5.67 -26.68
CA GLU A 99 2.42 6.61 -25.56
C GLU A 99 2.23 5.89 -24.21
N TYR A 100 2.87 6.43 -23.18
CA TYR A 100 2.64 6.01 -21.79
C TYR A 100 1.72 7.01 -21.11
N THR A 101 0.92 6.50 -20.17
CA THR A 101 0.04 7.30 -19.34
C THR A 101 0.43 7.13 -17.87
N ALA A 102 0.76 8.23 -17.19
CA ALA A 102 0.94 8.25 -15.75
C ALA A 102 -0.35 8.66 -15.05
N ASP A 103 -0.85 7.82 -14.13
CA ASP A 103 -2.02 8.05 -13.27
C ASP A 103 -1.55 8.40 -11.86
N PHE A 104 -1.70 9.66 -11.47
CA PHE A 104 -1.35 10.14 -10.14
C PHE A 104 -2.57 10.03 -9.21
N LEU A 105 -2.41 9.30 -8.12
CA LEU A 105 -3.48 9.01 -7.16
C LEU A 105 -3.30 9.88 -5.91
N PRO A 106 -4.08 10.98 -5.75
CA PRO A 106 -3.98 11.85 -4.57
C PRO A 106 -4.52 11.14 -3.32
N ASP A 107 -3.99 11.51 -2.16
CA ASP A 107 -4.49 11.08 -0.87
C ASP A 107 -5.83 11.74 -0.57
N LEU A 108 -6.92 11.03 -0.83
CA LEU A 108 -8.26 11.53 -0.57
C LEU A 108 -8.67 11.47 0.91
N ARG A 109 -7.82 10.95 1.82
CA ARG A 109 -8.16 10.80 3.24
C ARG A 109 -8.40 12.12 3.97
N PRO A 110 -7.68 13.24 3.72
CA PRO A 110 -8.02 14.53 4.33
C PRO A 110 -9.38 15.09 3.89
N LEU A 111 -9.96 14.55 2.81
CA LEU A 111 -11.34 14.85 2.39
C LEU A 111 -12.37 13.87 2.97
N GLN A 112 -11.93 12.71 3.46
CA GLN A 112 -12.82 11.72 4.08
C GLN A 112 -12.85 11.96 5.59
N ASP A 113 -14.01 12.41 6.07
CA ASP A 113 -14.29 12.48 7.51
C ASP A 113 -14.51 11.06 8.05
N TYR A 114 -13.46 10.47 8.61
CA TYR A 114 -13.59 9.24 9.38
C TYR A 114 -14.03 9.62 10.79
N SER A 115 -15.32 9.47 11.07
CA SER A 115 -15.91 9.71 12.39
C SER A 115 -15.19 8.99 13.55
N HIS A 116 -14.46 7.91 13.25
CA HIS A 116 -13.71 7.10 14.22
C HIS A 116 -12.36 6.67 13.62
N PRO A 117 -11.33 7.53 13.63
CA PRO A 117 -10.03 7.17 13.10
C PRO A 117 -9.36 6.10 13.95
N ILE A 118 -8.65 5.16 13.30
CA ILE A 118 -7.85 4.15 13.99
C ILE A 118 -6.49 4.76 14.30
N LYS A 119 -6.16 4.90 15.58
CA LYS A 119 -4.92 5.58 16.00
C LYS A 119 -3.66 4.93 15.42
N ARG A 120 -3.60 3.60 15.44
CA ARG A 120 -2.48 2.79 14.97
C ARG A 120 -3.02 1.48 14.43
N ILE A 121 -2.47 1.04 13.30
CA ILE A 121 -2.56 -0.35 12.87
C ILE A 121 -1.17 -0.97 12.79
N VAL A 122 -1.11 -2.29 12.90
CA VAL A 122 0.06 -3.10 12.57
C VAL A 122 -0.32 -4.07 11.47
N LEU A 123 0.51 -4.19 10.44
CA LEU A 123 0.24 -5.00 9.25
C LEU A 123 1.44 -5.91 8.96
N ASP A 124 1.13 -7.12 8.52
CA ASP A 124 2.10 -8.10 8.04
C ASP A 124 1.48 -8.97 6.94
N THR A 125 2.30 -9.42 6.01
CA THR A 125 1.90 -10.26 4.87
C THR A 125 2.73 -11.53 4.77
N GLU A 126 2.06 -12.63 4.40
CA GLU A 126 2.73 -13.84 3.93
C GLU A 126 2.49 -14.02 2.45
N THR A 127 3.50 -14.46 1.71
CA THR A 127 3.51 -14.42 0.25
C THR A 127 4.04 -15.72 -0.36
N THR A 128 3.87 -15.91 -1.66
CA THR A 128 4.44 -17.06 -2.39
C THR A 128 5.94 -16.95 -2.62
N GLY A 129 6.53 -15.78 -2.36
CA GLY A 129 7.94 -15.46 -2.58
C GLY A 129 8.24 -13.98 -2.30
N LEU A 130 9.33 -13.45 -2.84
CA LEU A 130 9.84 -12.14 -2.45
C LEU A 130 9.65 -11.03 -3.50
N ASN A 131 9.11 -11.36 -4.68
CA ASN A 131 8.98 -10.41 -5.79
C ASN A 131 7.51 -10.06 -6.03
N PRO A 132 7.03 -8.86 -5.67
CA PRO A 132 5.61 -8.49 -5.80
C PRO A 132 5.08 -8.54 -7.24
N GLY A 133 5.93 -8.41 -8.27
CA GLY A 133 5.49 -8.52 -9.67
C GLY A 133 5.34 -9.96 -10.19
N LEU A 134 5.77 -10.97 -9.42
CA LEU A 134 5.72 -12.39 -9.78
C LEU A 134 5.01 -13.24 -8.72
N ASP A 135 5.14 -12.86 -7.46
CA ASP A 135 4.63 -13.54 -6.28
C ASP A 135 3.32 -12.92 -5.81
N GLU A 136 2.50 -13.71 -5.15
CA GLU A 136 1.18 -13.31 -4.69
C GLU A 136 1.06 -13.42 -3.17
N ILE A 137 0.15 -12.63 -2.60
CA ILE A 137 -0.15 -12.67 -1.18
C ILE A 137 -0.97 -13.92 -0.83
N LEU A 138 -0.52 -14.63 0.20
CA LEU A 138 -1.15 -15.82 0.79
C LEU A 138 -1.92 -15.51 2.08
N GLN A 139 -1.49 -14.51 2.86
CA GLN A 139 -2.17 -14.06 4.08
C GLN A 139 -1.92 -12.56 4.27
N ILE A 140 -2.94 -11.84 4.74
CA ILE A 140 -2.77 -10.47 5.28
C ILE A 140 -3.40 -10.43 6.66
N SER A 141 -2.63 -9.95 7.62
CA SER A 141 -3.10 -9.65 8.96
C SER A 141 -2.97 -8.17 9.25
N ILE A 142 -3.99 -7.62 9.91
CA ILE A 142 -4.00 -6.25 10.41
C ILE A 142 -4.62 -6.26 11.81
N ILE A 143 -3.90 -5.70 12.77
CA ILE A 143 -4.37 -5.46 14.14
C ILE A 143 -4.39 -3.96 14.44
N ASP A 144 -5.19 -3.53 15.41
CA ASP A 144 -5.10 -2.18 15.96
C ASP A 144 -3.94 -2.06 16.99
N GLY A 145 -3.71 -0.85 17.48
CA GLY A 145 -2.68 -0.57 18.49
C GLY A 145 -2.89 -1.23 19.86
N ASP A 146 -4.08 -1.79 20.12
CA ASP A 146 -4.40 -2.54 21.34
C ASP A 146 -4.30 -4.06 21.12
N GLY A 147 -3.96 -4.50 19.90
CA GLY A 147 -3.80 -5.90 19.53
C GLY A 147 -5.10 -6.61 19.15
N ASN A 148 -6.19 -5.87 18.93
CA ASN A 148 -7.43 -6.42 18.40
C ASN A 148 -7.31 -6.65 16.90
N MET A 149 -7.87 -7.75 16.42
CA MET A 149 -7.81 -8.13 15.01
C MET A 149 -8.81 -7.32 14.18
N LEU A 150 -8.31 -6.62 13.16
CA LEU A 150 -9.11 -5.91 12.15
C LEU A 150 -9.27 -6.74 10.87
N LEU A 151 -8.23 -7.51 10.52
CA LEU A 151 -8.20 -8.45 9.40
C LEU A 151 -7.22 -9.59 9.73
N ASN A 152 -7.56 -10.82 9.36
CA ASN A 152 -6.64 -11.96 9.30
C ASN A 152 -7.22 -12.98 8.32
N ASN A 153 -6.87 -12.86 7.06
CA ASN A 153 -7.43 -13.67 6.00
C ASN A 153 -6.33 -14.36 5.20
N TYR A 154 -6.61 -15.61 4.82
CA TYR A 154 -5.82 -16.37 3.86
C TYR A 154 -6.42 -16.25 2.47
N TYR A 155 -5.57 -16.27 1.45
CA TYR A 155 -5.94 -16.06 0.07
C TYR A 155 -5.39 -17.15 -0.84
N LYS A 156 -6.16 -17.47 -1.87
CA LYS A 156 -5.74 -18.34 -2.96
C LYS A 156 -4.98 -17.52 -4.01
N PRO A 157 -3.73 -17.86 -4.36
CA PRO A 157 -3.04 -17.23 -5.48
C PRO A 157 -3.74 -17.55 -6.81
N GLU A 158 -3.82 -16.58 -7.71
CA GLU A 158 -4.47 -16.69 -9.01
C GLU A 158 -3.50 -17.13 -10.13
N HIS A 159 -2.20 -16.93 -9.95
CA HIS A 159 -1.18 -17.06 -11.00
C HIS A 159 0.00 -17.95 -10.60
N VAL A 160 0.31 -18.06 -9.31
CA VAL A 160 1.39 -18.87 -8.76
C VAL A 160 0.86 -20.23 -8.33
N ASP A 161 1.37 -21.28 -8.97
CA ASP A 161 0.93 -22.65 -8.73
C ASP A 161 1.77 -23.44 -7.71
N SER A 162 2.96 -22.93 -7.36
CA SER A 162 3.89 -23.56 -6.42
C SER A 162 4.77 -22.53 -5.71
N TRP A 163 5.00 -22.72 -4.41
CA TRP A 163 5.80 -21.83 -3.57
C TRP A 163 6.53 -22.60 -2.45
N ALA A 164 7.09 -23.76 -2.78
CA ALA A 164 7.71 -24.65 -1.79
C ALA A 164 8.84 -24.01 -0.95
N ALA A 165 9.50 -22.95 -1.45
CA ALA A 165 10.46 -22.20 -0.66
C ALA A 165 9.78 -21.34 0.42
N ALA A 166 8.76 -20.57 0.06
CA ALA A 166 7.99 -19.75 1.00
C ALA A 166 7.22 -20.62 2.00
N ALA A 167 6.60 -21.72 1.54
CA ALA A 167 5.86 -22.65 2.40
C ALA A 167 6.74 -23.34 3.47
N ARG A 168 8.06 -23.44 3.27
CA ARG A 168 8.98 -23.95 4.31
C ARG A 168 9.19 -22.95 5.44
N ILE A 169 8.93 -21.67 5.18
CA ILE A 169 9.11 -20.57 6.12
C ILE A 169 7.77 -20.29 6.80
N ASN A 170 6.72 -19.99 6.03
CA ASN A 170 5.41 -19.57 6.55
C ASN A 170 4.40 -20.68 6.75
N HIS A 171 4.75 -21.91 6.38
CA HIS A 171 3.92 -23.09 6.58
C HIS A 171 2.57 -23.06 5.85
N ILE A 172 2.33 -22.08 4.96
CA ILE A 172 1.09 -21.98 4.18
C ILE A 172 1.21 -22.91 2.97
N THR A 173 0.43 -24.00 2.99
CA THR A 173 0.41 -24.97 1.89
C THR A 173 -0.65 -24.66 0.85
N LYS A 174 -0.47 -25.15 -0.39
CA LYS A 174 -1.49 -25.07 -1.44
C LYS A 174 -2.84 -25.63 -1.00
N ALA A 175 -2.83 -26.69 -0.18
CA ALA A 175 -4.06 -27.31 0.34
C ALA A 175 -4.82 -26.39 1.31
N MET A 176 -4.11 -25.60 2.14
CA MET A 176 -4.73 -24.65 3.08
C MET A 176 -5.48 -23.52 2.37
N VAL A 177 -4.96 -23.08 1.21
CA VAL A 177 -5.50 -21.93 0.47
C VAL A 177 -6.36 -22.30 -0.74
N LYS A 178 -6.48 -23.59 -1.10
CA LYS A 178 -7.12 -24.03 -2.36
C LYS A 178 -8.55 -23.52 -2.58
N ASP A 179 -9.29 -23.35 -1.48
CA ASP A 179 -10.70 -22.94 -1.45
C ASP A 179 -10.90 -21.52 -0.86
N LYS A 180 -9.80 -20.81 -0.60
CA LYS A 180 -9.84 -19.42 -0.09
C LYS A 180 -10.20 -18.44 -1.20
N PRO A 181 -10.76 -17.27 -0.87
CA PRO A 181 -10.99 -16.22 -1.85
C PRO A 181 -9.67 -15.68 -2.41
N SER A 182 -9.77 -14.97 -3.52
CA SER A 182 -8.67 -14.15 -4.02
C SER A 182 -8.52 -12.89 -3.16
N VAL A 183 -7.29 -12.41 -2.97
CA VAL A 183 -7.00 -11.18 -2.21
C VAL A 183 -7.70 -9.96 -2.81
N TYR A 184 -7.98 -9.96 -4.12
CA TYR A 184 -8.72 -8.90 -4.79
C TYR A 184 -10.16 -8.73 -4.28
N GLN A 185 -10.71 -9.72 -3.56
CA GLN A 185 -12.04 -9.59 -2.92
C GLN A 185 -12.02 -8.72 -1.67
N ASP A 186 -10.86 -8.55 -1.02
CA ASP A 186 -10.70 -7.78 0.22
C ASP A 186 -9.99 -6.43 0.01
N VAL A 187 -9.57 -6.08 -1.21
CA VAL A 187 -8.86 -4.82 -1.51
C VAL A 187 -9.62 -3.58 -1.01
N GLU A 188 -10.94 -3.50 -1.22
CA GLU A 188 -11.74 -2.38 -0.74
C GLU A 188 -11.77 -2.31 0.79
N LYS A 189 -11.84 -3.46 1.46
CA LYS A 189 -11.81 -3.56 2.93
C LYS A 189 -10.45 -3.18 3.49
N ILE A 190 -9.36 -3.67 2.89
CA ILE A 190 -7.98 -3.33 3.27
C ILE A 190 -7.76 -1.83 3.09
N GLN A 191 -8.15 -1.27 1.94
CA GLN A 191 -8.06 0.17 1.68
C GLN A 191 -8.80 0.97 2.74
N ALA A 192 -10.01 0.55 3.14
CA ALA A 192 -10.79 1.24 4.18
C ALA A 192 -10.09 1.23 5.55
N ILE A 193 -9.37 0.16 5.90
CA ILE A 193 -8.57 0.09 7.14
C ILE A 193 -7.36 1.03 7.05
N LEU A 194 -6.57 0.96 5.97
CA LEU A 194 -5.42 1.83 5.72
C LEU A 194 -5.80 3.32 5.72
N ASN A 195 -7.00 3.61 5.24
CA ASN A 195 -7.58 4.94 5.16
C ASN A 195 -7.89 5.55 6.53
N GLN A 196 -8.47 4.75 7.43
CA GLN A 196 -8.81 5.16 8.80
C GLN A 196 -7.58 5.25 9.71
N ALA A 197 -6.48 4.58 9.37
CA ALA A 197 -5.27 4.56 10.17
C ALA A 197 -4.56 5.92 10.21
N GLN A 198 -4.19 6.39 11.40
CA GLN A 198 -3.33 7.56 11.61
C GLN A 198 -1.83 7.21 11.60
N GLU A 199 -1.50 5.98 11.98
CA GLU A 199 -0.14 5.42 11.97
C GLU A 199 -0.22 3.96 11.50
N VAL A 200 0.74 3.54 10.67
CA VAL A 200 0.84 2.18 10.14
C VAL A 200 2.21 1.62 10.50
N VAL A 201 2.24 0.58 11.31
CA VAL A 201 3.46 -0.04 11.80
C VAL A 201 3.68 -1.35 11.05
N ILE A 202 4.87 -1.53 10.48
CA ILE A 202 5.24 -2.73 9.73
C ILE A 202 6.69 -3.08 10.08
N TYR A 203 6.99 -4.35 10.27
CA TYR A 203 8.37 -4.78 10.45
C TYR A 203 9.01 -5.03 9.08
N ASN A 204 10.10 -4.32 8.76
CA ASN A 204 10.68 -4.35 7.40
C ASN A 204 9.69 -3.83 6.34
N ALA A 205 9.10 -2.67 6.62
CA ALA A 205 8.02 -2.06 5.84
C ALA A 205 8.18 -2.08 4.31
N PRO A 206 9.37 -1.84 3.71
CA PRO A 206 9.50 -1.86 2.25
C PRO A 206 9.01 -3.15 1.58
N PHE A 207 9.07 -4.28 2.29
CA PHE A 207 8.58 -5.57 1.79
C PHE A 207 7.07 -5.56 1.60
N ASP A 208 6.29 -5.43 2.67
CA ASP A 208 4.82 -5.45 2.61
C ASP A 208 4.27 -4.33 1.75
N LEU A 209 4.84 -3.12 1.85
CA LEU A 209 4.43 -1.98 1.03
C LEU A 209 4.51 -2.28 -0.47
N SER A 210 5.51 -3.06 -0.90
CA SER A 210 5.67 -3.41 -2.31
C SER A 210 4.56 -4.34 -2.80
N PHE A 211 4.09 -5.27 -1.96
CA PHE A 211 2.96 -6.15 -2.25
C PHE A 211 1.61 -5.42 -2.19
N LEU A 212 1.43 -4.53 -1.20
CA LEU A 212 0.22 -3.68 -1.15
C LEU A 212 0.12 -2.78 -2.38
N ALA A 213 1.25 -2.25 -2.86
CA ALA A 213 1.30 -1.44 -4.08
C ALA A 213 0.93 -2.23 -5.34
N ASP A 214 1.34 -3.49 -5.46
CA ASP A 214 0.94 -4.39 -6.56
C ASP A 214 -0.56 -4.68 -6.56
N LEU A 215 -1.18 -4.74 -5.37
CA LEU A 215 -2.63 -4.80 -5.20
C LEU A 215 -3.36 -3.46 -5.42
N ASP A 216 -2.66 -2.46 -5.95
CA ASP A 216 -3.21 -1.14 -6.22
C ASP A 216 -3.66 -0.36 -4.98
N LEU A 217 -3.28 -0.79 -3.77
CA LEU A 217 -3.64 -0.12 -2.51
C LEU A 217 -2.85 1.18 -2.34
N LEU A 218 -3.52 2.17 -1.76
CA LEU A 218 -2.99 3.49 -1.50
C LEU A 218 -2.69 3.64 -0.01
N LEU A 219 -1.43 3.93 0.30
CA LEU A 219 -0.99 4.21 1.67
C LEU A 219 -0.04 5.39 1.70
N ASP A 220 -0.24 6.25 2.69
CA ASP A 220 0.59 7.43 2.92
C ASP A 220 1.77 6.99 3.71
N THR A 221 2.90 6.91 3.02
CA THR A 221 4.16 6.44 3.55
C THR A 221 4.64 7.31 4.71
N ARG A 222 4.17 8.56 4.86
CA ARG A 222 4.48 9.42 6.01
C ARG A 222 3.85 8.92 7.32
N LYS A 223 2.80 8.09 7.23
CA LYS A 223 2.20 7.40 8.39
C LYS A 223 2.92 6.09 8.74
N VAL A 224 3.82 5.63 7.87
CA VAL A 224 4.45 4.32 8.01
C VAL A 224 5.65 4.38 8.94
N ARG A 225 5.74 3.39 9.83
CA ARG A 225 6.88 3.16 10.71
C ARG A 225 7.48 1.79 10.42
N ASP A 226 8.75 1.80 10.07
CA ASP A 226 9.53 0.58 9.89
C ASP A 226 10.15 0.18 11.23
N THR A 227 9.46 -0.70 11.95
CA THR A 227 9.87 -1.13 13.30
C THR A 227 11.24 -1.80 13.30
N MET A 228 11.62 -2.48 12.21
CA MET A 228 12.93 -3.13 12.11
C MET A 228 14.06 -2.11 12.19
N ARG A 229 13.96 -1.05 11.38
CA ARG A 229 14.97 0.02 11.32
C ARG A 229 14.97 0.84 12.60
N GLU A 230 13.79 1.21 13.10
CA GLU A 230 13.70 1.98 14.33
C GLU A 230 14.29 1.24 15.53
N TYR A 231 13.95 -0.05 15.69
CA TYR A 231 14.49 -0.88 16.77
C TYR A 231 15.98 -1.15 16.58
N GLY A 232 16.38 -1.58 15.38
CA GLY A 232 17.76 -1.90 15.05
C GLY A 232 18.70 -0.71 15.29
N GLN A 233 18.32 0.49 14.85
CA GLN A 233 19.12 1.69 15.08
C GLN A 233 19.16 2.07 16.56
N LEU A 234 18.00 2.12 17.22
CA LEU A 234 17.88 2.63 18.59
C LEU A 234 18.59 1.75 19.63
N PHE A 235 18.53 0.44 19.46
CA PHE A 235 19.05 -0.50 20.46
C PHE A 235 20.37 -1.18 20.05
N HIS A 236 20.66 -1.25 18.75
CA HIS A 236 21.77 -2.05 18.23
C HIS A 236 22.68 -1.32 17.25
N GLY A 237 22.35 -0.09 16.84
CA GLY A 237 23.08 0.64 15.80
C GLY A 237 23.10 -0.07 14.44
N LYS A 238 22.04 -0.82 14.10
CA LYS A 238 21.94 -1.63 12.87
C LYS A 238 20.72 -1.25 12.04
N GLU A 239 20.87 -1.27 10.72
CA GLU A 239 19.74 -1.09 9.78
C GLU A 239 18.84 -2.33 9.68
N TYR A 240 19.38 -3.50 10.04
CA TYR A 240 18.66 -4.77 9.99
C TYR A 240 18.77 -5.48 11.34
N TYR A 241 17.62 -5.92 11.85
CA TYR A 241 17.50 -6.75 13.04
C TYR A 241 16.36 -7.75 12.85
N LYS A 242 16.52 -9.00 13.31
CA LYS A 242 15.49 -10.02 13.11
C LYS A 242 14.33 -9.80 14.09
N LEU A 243 13.09 -9.88 13.61
CA LEU A 243 11.88 -9.74 14.46
C LEU A 243 11.90 -10.72 15.63
N GLN A 244 12.17 -12.00 15.37
CA GLN A 244 12.29 -13.02 16.42
C GLN A 244 13.29 -12.64 17.53
N GLN A 245 14.40 -12.00 17.17
CA GLN A 245 15.42 -11.57 18.12
C GLN A 245 14.96 -10.32 18.89
N ALA A 246 14.41 -9.32 18.20
CA ALA A 246 13.83 -8.12 18.82
C ALA A 246 12.68 -8.48 19.78
N ALA A 247 11.75 -9.33 19.35
CA ALA A 247 10.62 -9.78 20.14
C ALA A 247 11.08 -10.53 21.39
N LYS A 248 12.07 -11.43 21.26
CA LYS A 248 12.67 -12.13 22.40
C LYS A 248 13.32 -11.18 23.41
N GLU A 249 14.04 -10.17 22.93
CA GLU A 249 14.61 -9.10 23.79
C GLU A 249 13.54 -8.25 24.46
N CYS A 250 12.38 -8.09 23.81
CA CYS A 250 11.20 -7.46 24.38
C CYS A 250 10.34 -8.43 25.23
N HIS A 251 10.84 -9.63 25.52
CA HIS A 251 10.16 -10.68 26.29
C HIS A 251 8.81 -11.14 25.71
N PHE A 252 8.64 -11.01 24.39
CA PHE A 252 7.49 -11.50 23.64
C PHE A 252 7.85 -12.80 22.93
N VAL A 253 7.13 -13.89 23.25
CA VAL A 253 7.33 -15.21 22.64
C VAL A 253 6.10 -15.57 21.83
N TYR A 254 6.31 -15.98 20.59
CA TYR A 254 5.25 -16.18 19.61
C TYR A 254 5.64 -17.23 18.56
N ASN A 255 4.67 -17.65 17.76
CA ASN A 255 4.92 -18.51 16.62
C ASN A 255 5.29 -17.66 15.40
N ALA A 256 6.53 -17.75 14.94
CA ALA A 256 6.99 -16.95 13.81
C ALA A 256 6.48 -17.48 12.47
N HIS A 257 6.40 -16.59 11.48
CA HIS A 257 5.98 -16.87 10.11
C HIS A 257 4.50 -17.25 10.02
N ASP A 258 3.70 -16.54 10.81
CA ASP A 258 2.25 -16.42 10.69
C ASP A 258 1.94 -14.93 10.85
N SER A 259 1.31 -14.31 9.85
CA SER A 259 1.25 -12.85 9.81
C SER A 259 0.49 -12.22 10.98
N LEU A 260 -0.47 -12.92 11.59
CA LEU A 260 -1.16 -12.40 12.77
C LEU A 260 -0.22 -12.41 13.99
N SER A 261 0.51 -13.50 14.16
CA SER A 261 1.49 -13.67 15.23
C SER A 261 2.65 -12.65 15.07
N ASP A 262 3.12 -12.45 13.84
CA ASP A 262 4.15 -11.46 13.49
C ASP A 262 3.65 -10.00 13.67
N CYS A 263 2.38 -9.69 13.38
CA CYS A 263 1.77 -8.41 13.74
C CYS A 263 1.84 -8.13 15.24
N ARG A 264 1.52 -9.11 16.08
CA ARG A 264 1.56 -8.93 17.54
C ARG A 264 2.99 -8.77 18.06
N ALA A 265 3.93 -9.55 17.51
CA ALA A 265 5.34 -9.40 17.84
C ALA A 265 5.86 -8.01 17.43
N THR A 266 5.49 -7.55 16.24
CA THR A 266 5.82 -6.20 15.74
C THR A 266 5.25 -5.11 16.64
N LEU A 267 4.00 -5.23 17.09
CA LEU A 267 3.39 -4.30 18.04
C LEU A 267 4.17 -4.25 19.36
N ALA A 268 4.56 -5.40 19.90
CA ALA A 268 5.35 -5.48 21.13
C ALA A 268 6.70 -4.77 20.99
N VAL A 269 7.39 -5.00 19.87
CA VAL A 269 8.68 -4.35 19.57
C VAL A 269 8.50 -2.84 19.37
N GLN A 270 7.47 -2.40 18.64
CA GLN A 270 7.20 -0.97 18.44
C GLN A 270 6.87 -0.27 19.76
N ASN A 271 6.14 -0.92 20.67
CA ASN A 271 5.88 -0.39 22.01
C ASN A 271 7.18 -0.20 22.82
N ALA A 272 8.16 -1.09 22.67
CA ALA A 272 9.48 -0.93 23.29
C ALA A 272 10.24 0.26 22.69
N VAL A 273 10.20 0.44 21.36
CA VAL A 273 10.77 1.62 20.68
C VAL A 273 10.13 2.91 21.18
N ASP A 274 8.80 2.98 21.23
CA ASP A 274 8.07 4.16 21.68
C ASP A 274 8.37 4.49 23.14
N SER A 275 8.47 3.47 23.99
CA SER A 275 8.88 3.62 25.40
C SER A 275 10.30 4.14 25.52
N ALA A 276 11.24 3.63 24.73
CA ALA A 276 12.64 4.07 24.74
C ALA A 276 12.79 5.51 24.24
N LYS A 277 12.07 5.90 23.18
CA LYS A 277 12.02 7.28 22.69
C LYS A 277 11.45 8.26 23.73
N ARG A 278 10.50 7.80 24.56
CA ARG A 278 9.85 8.64 25.59
C ARG A 278 10.64 8.72 26.90
N TYR A 279 11.30 7.63 27.31
CA TYR A 279 11.85 7.50 28.66
C TYR A 279 13.33 7.06 28.72
N GLY A 280 13.98 6.89 27.57
CA GLY A 280 15.33 6.34 27.47
C GLY A 280 15.36 4.81 27.36
N THR A 281 16.39 4.28 26.70
CA THR A 281 16.53 2.84 26.39
C THR A 281 16.62 1.96 27.64
N SER A 282 17.32 2.41 28.68
CA SER A 282 17.45 1.69 29.95
C SER A 282 16.10 1.46 30.65
N ARG A 283 15.14 2.37 30.47
CA ARG A 283 13.82 2.29 31.13
C ARG A 283 12.82 1.44 30.33
N ALA A 284 13.01 1.31 29.02
CA ALA A 284 12.17 0.50 28.15
C ALA A 284 12.31 -1.02 28.42
N PHE A 285 13.51 -1.50 28.69
CA PHE A 285 13.73 -2.88 29.12
C PHE A 285 13.30 -3.14 30.58
N VAL A 286 13.22 -2.07 31.40
CA VAL A 286 12.77 -2.18 32.79
C VAL A 286 11.23 -2.16 32.89
N SER A 287 10.51 -1.41 32.05
CA SER A 287 9.04 -1.45 32.04
C SER A 287 8.50 -2.77 31.48
N SER A 288 9.25 -3.47 30.61
CA SER A 288 8.94 -4.82 30.13
C SER A 288 9.38 -5.96 31.05
N SER A 289 10.05 -5.67 32.19
CA SER A 289 10.50 -6.68 33.17
C SER A 289 9.36 -7.35 33.98
N ARG A 290 8.10 -7.04 33.67
CA ARG A 290 6.95 -7.81 34.16
C ARG A 290 6.77 -9.04 33.28
N SER A 291 6.95 -10.23 33.86
CA SER A 291 6.54 -11.59 33.41
C SER A 291 6.39 -11.81 31.89
N THR A 292 7.12 -12.79 31.34
CA THR A 292 7.09 -13.18 29.92
C THR A 292 5.68 -13.14 29.32
N VAL A 293 5.45 -12.25 28.35
CA VAL A 293 4.14 -12.11 27.71
C VAL A 293 4.08 -13.14 26.58
N ARG A 294 3.19 -14.12 26.73
CA ARG A 294 2.85 -15.06 25.66
C ARG A 294 1.68 -14.48 24.86
N GLU A 295 1.66 -14.77 23.57
CA GLU A 295 0.53 -14.44 22.72
C GLU A 295 -0.79 -14.99 23.30
N PRO A 296 -1.89 -14.20 23.35
CA PRO A 296 -3.20 -14.69 23.75
C PRO A 296 -3.72 -15.74 22.76
N SER A 297 -4.24 -16.87 23.26
CA SER A 297 -4.91 -17.87 22.42
C SER A 297 -6.17 -17.28 21.77
N SER A 298 -6.32 -17.45 20.45
CA SER A 298 -7.43 -16.91 19.65
C SER A 298 -8.82 -17.24 20.21
N PRO A 299 -9.73 -16.27 20.40
CA PRO A 299 -11.13 -16.56 20.71
C PRO A 299 -11.88 -16.99 19.44
N SER A 300 -12.55 -18.13 19.51
CA SER A 300 -13.45 -18.63 18.47
C SER A 300 -14.70 -17.77 18.36
N GLY A 301 -14.87 -17.11 17.20
CA GLY A 301 -16.14 -16.59 16.70
C GLY A 301 -16.49 -15.17 17.17
N ILE A 302 -16.42 -14.21 16.25
CA ILE A 302 -17.17 -12.95 16.38
C ILE A 302 -18.05 -12.77 15.13
N GLN A 303 -19.29 -12.42 15.44
CA GLN A 303 -20.48 -12.37 14.61
C GLN A 303 -20.40 -11.20 13.62
N LEU A 304 -20.51 -11.51 12.32
CA LEU A 304 -20.47 -10.56 11.23
C LEU A 304 -21.78 -9.75 11.18
N MET A 305 -21.73 -8.43 11.37
CA MET A 305 -22.84 -7.54 11.01
C MET A 305 -22.94 -7.46 9.49
N GLN A 306 -24.06 -7.92 8.95
CA GLN A 306 -24.39 -7.86 7.51
C GLN A 306 -24.77 -6.43 7.10
N MET A 307 -24.16 -5.92 6.04
CA MET A 307 -24.75 -4.85 5.23
C MET A 307 -24.68 -5.21 3.73
N GLY A 308 -25.88 -5.39 3.14
CA GLY A 308 -26.24 -4.95 1.78
C GLY A 308 -25.58 -5.59 0.56
N LYS A 309 -26.07 -6.75 0.11
CA LYS A 309 -25.87 -7.26 -1.27
C LYS A 309 -26.95 -6.69 -2.20
N ALA A 310 -26.60 -5.80 -3.13
CA ALA A 310 -27.33 -5.62 -4.40
C ALA A 310 -26.63 -4.60 -5.34
N ALA A 311 -25.57 -5.02 -6.05
CA ALA A 311 -25.05 -4.33 -7.26
C ALA A 311 -23.92 -5.09 -8.00
N HIS A 312 -23.38 -6.17 -7.44
CA HIS A 312 -22.04 -6.68 -7.79
C HIS A 312 -21.95 -7.58 -9.05
N ASN A 313 -23.06 -7.91 -9.73
CA ASN A 313 -23.05 -8.96 -10.75
C ASN A 313 -22.76 -8.51 -12.19
N GLU A 314 -22.79 -7.21 -12.52
CA GLU A 314 -22.51 -6.75 -13.89
C GLU A 314 -21.04 -6.32 -14.10
N THR A 315 -20.37 -5.81 -13.07
CA THR A 315 -18.99 -5.29 -13.17
C THR A 315 -17.94 -6.40 -13.31
N VAL A 316 -18.18 -7.57 -12.72
CA VAL A 316 -17.26 -8.73 -12.72
C VAL A 316 -17.14 -9.38 -14.11
N LYS A 317 -18.18 -9.30 -14.96
CA LYS A 317 -18.13 -9.86 -16.32
C LYS A 317 -17.27 -9.03 -17.29
N LYS A 318 -17.18 -7.71 -17.12
CA LYS A 318 -16.35 -6.84 -17.99
C LYS A 318 -14.84 -6.98 -17.73
N LYS A 319 -14.40 -7.13 -16.47
CA LYS A 319 -12.95 -7.30 -16.16
C LYS A 319 -12.36 -8.64 -16.65
N LYS A 320 -13.15 -9.73 -16.65
CA LYS A 320 -12.72 -11.05 -17.17
C LYS A 320 -12.46 -11.09 -18.68
N SER A 321 -13.08 -10.20 -19.46
CA SER A 321 -12.90 -10.12 -20.92
C SER A 321 -11.58 -9.45 -21.30
N SER A 322 -11.20 -8.37 -20.63
CA SER A 322 -9.98 -7.61 -20.92
C SER A 322 -8.69 -8.40 -20.61
N HIS A 323 -8.69 -9.22 -19.56
CA HIS A 323 -7.54 -10.07 -19.21
C HIS A 323 -7.32 -11.26 -20.17
N LYS A 324 -8.39 -11.76 -20.82
CA LYS A 324 -8.25 -12.79 -21.87
C LYS A 324 -7.62 -12.24 -23.15
N PHE A 325 -7.87 -10.97 -23.46
CA PHE A 325 -7.34 -10.32 -24.66
C PHE A 325 -5.82 -10.05 -24.58
N LEU A 326 -5.31 -9.61 -23.42
CA LEU A 326 -3.86 -9.44 -23.21
C LEU A 326 -3.07 -10.76 -23.31
N LYS A 327 -3.65 -11.89 -22.88
CA LYS A 327 -2.99 -13.21 -22.97
C LYS A 327 -2.86 -13.75 -24.40
N SER A 328 -3.73 -13.34 -25.33
CA SER A 328 -3.59 -13.72 -26.75
C SER A 328 -2.40 -13.04 -27.42
N ILE A 329 -2.09 -11.80 -27.02
CA ILE A 329 -1.01 -11.00 -27.61
C ILE A 329 0.36 -11.50 -27.11
N ILE A 330 0.49 -11.82 -25.82
CA ILE A 330 1.74 -12.32 -25.23
C ILE A 330 2.10 -13.71 -25.79
N LYS A 331 1.12 -14.59 -26.02
CA LYS A 331 1.36 -15.93 -26.56
C LYS A 331 1.80 -15.93 -28.04
N SER A 332 1.48 -14.86 -28.78
CA SER A 332 1.91 -14.71 -30.18
C SER A 332 3.31 -14.09 -30.30
N PHE A 333 3.78 -13.36 -29.28
CA PHE A 333 5.11 -12.74 -29.28
C PHE A 333 6.25 -13.74 -29.04
N PHE A 334 5.98 -14.85 -28.33
CA PHE A 334 6.97 -15.90 -28.05
C PHE A 334 7.07 -17.03 -29.09
N LYS A 335 6.25 -17.00 -30.16
CA LYS A 335 6.34 -17.98 -31.25
C LYS A 335 7.23 -17.56 -32.43
N GLY A 336 7.79 -16.35 -32.40
CA GLY A 336 8.63 -15.79 -33.47
C GLY A 336 10.13 -15.76 -33.18
N LEU A 337 10.59 -16.36 -32.09
CA LEU A 337 11.99 -16.44 -31.70
C LEU A 337 12.40 -17.90 -31.52
N HIS A 338 12.52 -18.59 -32.65
CA HIS A 338 13.38 -19.77 -32.83
C HIS A 338 14.03 -19.69 -34.20
#